data_AF-A0A9D0YTS1-F1
#
_entry.id   AF-A0A9D0YTS1-F1
#
_cell.length_a   1.000
_cell.length_b   1.000
_cell.length_c   1.000
_cell.angle_alpha   90.00
_cell.angle_beta   90.00
_cell.angle_gamma   90.00
#
_symmetry.space_group_name_H-M   'P 1'
#
loop_
_entity.id
_entity.type
_entity.pdbx_description
1 polymer ?
#
loop_
_entity_poly.entity_id
_entity_poly.type
_entity_poly.pdbx_seq_one_letter_code
_entity_poly.pdbx_strand_id
1 'polypeptide(L)'
;MSGTKKVVLALTLVVLLACGVWAGWRMAGSPPTYDGTNTDLVGLYEDPSSYDNSNADGAAAIMVNENLEKTAADNVVFSVVFNFRGYDTMGESFILIAAIAGSLVILRKAAHSVKKEDQGHEDL
;
A
#
# COMPACT_ATOMS: atom_id res chain seq x y z
N MET A 1 29.48 -13.20 -10.77
CA MET A 1 28.95 -13.45 -9.41
C MET A 1 29.34 -14.86 -8.98
N SER A 2 30.11 -15.02 -7.88
CA SER A 2 30.55 -16.33 -7.40
C SER A 2 29.38 -17.20 -6.94
N GLY A 3 29.52 -18.54 -7.05
CA GLY A 3 28.46 -19.50 -6.76
C GLY A 3 27.84 -19.34 -5.36
N THR A 4 28.64 -19.01 -4.35
CA THR A 4 28.19 -18.77 -2.98
C THR A 4 27.19 -17.62 -2.88
N LYS A 5 27.37 -16.52 -3.63
CA LYS A 5 26.44 -15.38 -3.60
C LYS A 5 25.07 -15.74 -4.20
N LYS A 6 25.04 -16.62 -5.21
CA LYS A 6 23.78 -17.09 -5.83
C LYS A 6 23.01 -17.99 -4.87
N VAL A 7 23.69 -18.86 -4.13
CA VAL A 7 23.07 -19.73 -3.12
C VAL A 7 22.49 -18.90 -1.97
N VAL A 8 23.26 -17.95 -1.43
CA VAL A 8 22.77 -17.06 -0.36
C VAL A 8 21.54 -16.27 -0.82
N LEU A 9 21.58 -15.69 -2.03
CA LEU A 9 20.46 -14.94 -2.60
C LEU A 9 19.20 -15.81 -2.76
N ALA A 10 19.35 -17.02 -3.30
CA ALA A 10 18.23 -17.95 -3.47
C ALA A 10 17.60 -18.32 -2.12
N LEU A 11 18.44 -18.59 -1.11
CA LEU A 11 17.98 -18.93 0.24
C LEU A 11 17.21 -17.78 0.88
N THR A 12 17.70 -16.53 0.74
CA THR A 12 17.00 -15.35 1.25
C THR A 12 15.64 -15.13 0.57
N LEU A 13 15.55 -15.35 -0.74
CA LEU A 13 14.29 -15.21 -1.50
C LEU A 13 13.26 -16.27 -1.06
N VAL A 14 13.70 -17.50 -0.82
CA VAL A 14 12.83 -18.58 -0.33
C VAL A 14 12.30 -18.27 1.08
N VAL A 15 13.15 -17.76 1.97
CA VAL A 15 12.72 -17.38 3.34
C VAL A 15 11.72 -16.22 3.29
N LEU A 16 11.98 -15.18 2.49
CA LEU A 16 11.04 -14.06 2.33
C LEU A 16 9.70 -14.51 1.75
N LEU A 17 9.73 -15.39 0.74
CA LEU A 17 8.52 -15.96 0.14
C LEU A 17 7.72 -16.77 1.18
N ALA A 18 8.38 -17.63 1.95
CA ALA A 18 7.73 -18.45 2.97
C ALA A 18 7.09 -17.56 4.07
N CYS A 19 7.79 -16.54 4.54
CA CYS A 19 7.24 -15.56 5.48
C CYS A 19 6.02 -14.82 4.89
N GLY A 20 6.10 -14.40 3.62
CA GLY A 20 5.00 -13.73 2.94
C GLY A 20 3.76 -14.60 2.79
N VAL A 21 3.93 -15.87 2.38
CA VAL A 21 2.82 -16.83 2.27
C VAL A 21 2.20 -17.10 3.65
N TRP A 22 3.02 -17.28 4.68
CA TRP A 22 2.52 -17.50 6.04
C TRP A 22 1.72 -16.30 6.58
N ALA A 23 2.23 -15.08 6.37
CA ALA A 23 1.54 -13.86 6.75
C ALA A 23 0.21 -13.69 5.98
N GLY A 24 0.22 -13.92 4.67
CA GLY A 24 -0.98 -13.88 3.83
C GLY A 24 -2.03 -14.89 4.26
N TRP A 25 -1.62 -16.12 4.59
CA TRP A 25 -2.52 -17.15 5.12
C TRP A 25 -3.10 -16.74 6.48
N ARG A 26 -2.28 -16.17 7.37
CA ARG A 26 -2.74 -15.69 8.68
C ARG A 26 -3.76 -14.56 8.57
N MET A 27 -3.55 -13.63 7.63
CA MET A 27 -4.50 -12.55 7.33
C MET A 27 -5.78 -13.08 6.69
N ALA A 28 -5.71 -14.06 5.79
CA ALA A 28 -6.91 -14.62 5.17
C ALA A 28 -7.86 -15.28 6.19
N GLY A 29 -7.33 -15.78 7.30
CA GLY A 29 -8.11 -16.37 8.39
C GLY A 29 -8.52 -15.40 9.49
N SER A 30 -8.23 -14.09 9.41
CA SER A 30 -8.65 -13.15 10.44
C SER A 30 -10.14 -12.80 10.28
N PRO A 31 -10.90 -12.66 11.39
CA PRO A 31 -12.29 -12.19 11.33
C PRO A 31 -12.36 -10.82 10.66
N PRO A 32 -13.43 -10.50 9.90
CA PRO A 32 -13.69 -9.14 9.47
C PRO A 32 -13.78 -8.22 10.71
N THR A 33 -13.06 -7.10 10.70
CA THR A 33 -13.10 -6.12 11.79
C THR A 33 -14.49 -5.47 11.92
N TYR A 34 -15.26 -5.44 10.83
CA TYR A 34 -16.61 -4.91 10.77
C TYR A 34 -17.38 -5.63 9.66
N ASP A 35 -18.60 -6.09 9.94
CA ASP A 35 -19.42 -6.91 9.05
C ASP A 35 -20.63 -6.17 8.45
N GLY A 36 -20.85 -4.90 8.83
CA GLY A 36 -21.91 -4.04 8.31
C GLY A 36 -23.34 -4.50 8.60
N THR A 37 -23.55 -5.58 9.36
CA THR A 37 -24.85 -6.26 9.44
C THR A 37 -25.84 -5.50 10.34
N ASN A 38 -25.34 -4.69 11.27
CA ASN A 38 -26.13 -3.91 12.23
C ASN A 38 -26.14 -2.41 11.92
N THR A 39 -25.92 -2.03 10.66
CA THR A 39 -25.79 -0.62 10.30
C THR A 39 -26.68 -0.28 9.12
N ASP A 40 -27.67 0.58 9.37
CA ASP A 40 -28.54 1.11 8.33
C ASP A 40 -27.81 2.18 7.54
N LEU A 41 -27.22 1.77 6.43
CA LEU A 41 -26.47 2.67 5.54
C LEU A 41 -27.33 3.81 5.02
N VAL A 42 -28.61 3.55 4.72
CA VAL A 42 -29.50 4.56 4.15
C VAL A 42 -29.86 5.60 5.21
N GLY A 43 -30.22 5.16 6.42
CA GLY A 43 -30.46 6.05 7.55
C GLY A 43 -29.23 6.91 7.89
N LEU A 44 -28.02 6.36 7.78
CA LEU A 44 -26.77 7.10 7.96
C LEU A 44 -26.50 8.16 6.89
N TYR A 45 -26.93 7.94 5.64
CA TYR A 45 -26.81 8.95 4.59
C TYR A 45 -27.77 10.12 4.81
N GLU A 46 -28.96 9.84 5.34
CA GLU A 46 -29.99 10.86 5.60
C GLU A 46 -29.75 11.64 6.90
N ASP A 47 -29.30 10.96 7.95
CA ASP A 47 -28.91 11.56 9.23
C ASP A 47 -27.58 10.97 9.76
N PRO A 48 -26.44 11.50 9.27
CA PRO A 48 -25.12 11.04 9.71
C PRO A 48 -24.86 11.24 11.21
N SER A 49 -25.59 12.17 11.84
CA SER A 49 -25.42 12.52 13.26
C SER A 49 -26.09 11.52 14.20
N SER A 50 -26.98 10.67 13.66
CA SER A 50 -27.67 9.63 14.42
C SER A 50 -26.79 8.44 14.80
N TYR A 51 -25.61 8.31 14.19
CA TYR A 51 -24.71 7.18 14.42
C TYR A 51 -23.96 7.29 15.75
N ASP A 52 -24.06 6.25 16.57
CA ASP A 52 -23.41 6.20 17.87
C ASP A 52 -21.91 5.86 17.76
N ASN A 53 -21.08 6.89 17.92
CA ASN A 53 -19.62 6.78 17.94
C ASN A 53 -19.03 6.62 19.35
N SER A 54 -19.84 6.42 20.39
CA SER A 54 -19.37 6.35 21.79
C SER A 54 -18.49 5.12 22.08
N ASN A 55 -18.64 4.05 21.30
CA ASN A 55 -17.84 2.83 21.43
C ASN A 55 -16.47 2.93 20.73
N ALA A 56 -16.19 4.02 20.00
CA ALA A 56 -14.88 4.21 19.39
C ALA A 56 -13.82 4.46 20.48
N ASP A 57 -12.68 3.79 20.38
CA ASP A 57 -11.60 3.87 21.35
C ASP A 57 -10.26 4.30 20.71
N GLY A 58 -9.30 4.65 21.58
CA GLY A 58 -7.93 5.00 21.18
C GLY A 58 -7.85 6.05 20.07
N ALA A 59 -7.03 5.78 19.05
CA ALA A 59 -6.84 6.69 17.92
C ALA A 59 -8.10 6.80 17.05
N ALA A 60 -8.92 5.74 16.94
CA ALA A 60 -10.13 5.74 16.15
C ALA A 60 -11.16 6.72 16.72
N ALA A 61 -11.29 6.81 18.04
CA ALA A 61 -12.14 7.80 18.71
C ALA A 61 -11.80 9.23 18.30
N ILE A 62 -10.51 9.57 18.29
CA ILE A 62 -10.04 10.91 17.91
C ILE A 62 -10.31 11.17 16.42
N MET A 63 -10.00 10.19 15.57
CA MET A 63 -10.16 10.28 14.12
C MET A 63 -11.62 10.43 13.69
N VAL A 64 -12.57 9.90 14.45
CA VAL A 64 -14.01 10.00 14.14
C VAL A 64 -14.65 11.21 14.82
N ASN A 65 -14.42 11.41 16.12
CA ASN A 65 -15.13 12.42 16.91
C ASN A 65 -14.53 13.83 16.78
N GLU A 66 -13.21 13.95 16.60
CA GLU A 66 -12.52 15.25 16.53
C GLU A 66 -12.08 15.62 15.11
N ASN A 67 -12.54 14.85 14.12
CA ASN A 67 -12.18 14.98 12.71
C ASN A 67 -12.35 16.42 12.18
N LEU A 68 -13.60 16.90 12.23
CA LEU A 68 -13.99 18.17 11.63
C LEU A 68 -13.23 19.34 12.27
N GLU A 69 -13.01 19.29 13.58
CA GLU A 69 -12.26 20.30 14.32
C GLU A 69 -10.77 20.31 13.94
N LYS A 70 -10.15 19.13 13.83
CA LYS A 70 -8.70 19.01 13.60
C LYS A 70 -8.29 19.13 12.13
N THR A 71 -9.16 18.79 11.19
CA THR A 71 -8.80 18.68 9.78
C THR A 71 -9.72 19.47 8.84
N ALA A 72 -10.80 20.08 9.34
CA ALA A 72 -11.79 20.80 8.56
C ALA A 72 -12.32 20.02 7.34
N ALA A 73 -12.43 18.70 7.47
CA ALA A 73 -12.87 17.81 6.39
C ALA A 73 -14.07 16.99 6.83
N ASP A 74 -15.18 17.05 6.09
CA ASP A 74 -16.39 16.29 6.43
C ASP A 74 -16.22 14.78 6.18
N ASN A 75 -15.38 14.42 5.21
CA ASN A 75 -15.07 13.03 4.91
C ASN A 75 -13.96 12.52 5.84
N VAL A 76 -14.35 11.68 6.81
CA VAL A 76 -13.44 11.05 7.77
C VAL A 76 -12.40 10.17 7.08
N VAL A 77 -12.75 9.41 6.04
CA VAL A 77 -11.76 8.58 5.33
C VAL A 77 -10.69 9.44 4.68
N PHE A 78 -11.09 10.56 4.06
CA PHE A 78 -10.14 11.51 3.47
C PHE A 78 -9.21 12.11 4.54
N SER A 79 -9.74 12.53 5.68
CA SER A 79 -8.93 13.13 6.74
C SER A 79 -7.94 12.14 7.34
N VAL A 80 -8.31 10.87 7.44
CA VAL A 80 -7.40 9.81 7.88
C VAL A 80 -6.24 9.67 6.92
N VAL A 81 -6.52 9.54 5.62
CA VAL A 81 -5.50 9.27 4.59
C VAL A 81 -4.58 10.49 4.37
N PHE A 82 -5.10 11.71 4.41
CA PHE A 82 -4.34 12.91 4.04
C PHE A 82 -3.90 13.79 5.22
N ASN A 83 -4.60 13.76 6.35
CA ASN A 83 -4.23 14.54 7.53
C ASN A 83 -3.60 13.65 8.61
N PHE A 84 -4.40 12.82 9.30
CA PHE A 84 -3.91 12.03 10.44
C PHE A 84 -2.79 11.05 10.07
N ARG A 85 -2.88 10.43 8.88
CA ARG A 85 -1.88 9.48 8.34
C ARG A 85 -1.30 9.93 7.00
N GLY A 86 -1.19 11.24 6.80
CA GLY A 86 -0.65 11.80 5.55
C GLY A 86 0.75 11.29 5.19
N TYR A 87 1.60 11.00 6.19
CA TYR A 87 2.94 10.45 5.96
C TYR A 87 2.92 9.04 5.36
N ASP A 88 1.92 8.22 5.68
CA ASP A 88 1.78 6.86 5.14
C ASP A 88 1.47 6.91 3.64
N THR A 89 0.44 7.70 3.27
CA THR A 89 0.02 7.97 1.89
C THR A 89 1.13 8.65 1.05
N MET A 90 1.86 9.59 1.65
CA MET A 90 3.01 10.20 1.00
C MET A 90 4.11 9.16 0.74
N GLY A 91 4.34 8.25 1.69
CA GLY A 91 5.27 7.13 1.55
C GLY A 91 4.90 6.19 0.40
N GLU A 92 3.63 5.80 0.30
CA GLU A 92 3.13 5.00 -0.84
C GLU A 92 3.40 5.66 -2.19
N SER A 93 3.13 6.97 -2.26
CA SER A 93 3.38 7.75 -3.48
C SER A 93 4.87 7.75 -3.85
N PHE A 94 5.77 7.90 -2.88
CA PHE A 94 7.22 7.81 -3.10
C PHE A 94 7.65 6.42 -3.58
N ILE A 95 7.10 5.36 -3.00
CA ILE A 95 7.39 3.97 -3.42
C ILE A 95 6.95 3.76 -4.87
N LEU A 96 5.76 4.22 -5.26
CA LEU A 96 5.28 4.11 -6.64
C LEU A 96 6.16 4.91 -7.62
N ILE A 97 6.56 6.13 -7.27
CA ILE A 97 7.48 6.93 -8.09
C ILE A 97 8.83 6.22 -8.24
N ALA A 98 9.39 5.68 -7.16
CA ALA A 98 10.63 4.92 -7.18
C ALA A 98 10.52 3.65 -8.04
N ALA A 99 9.40 2.93 -7.97
CA ALA A 99 9.14 1.75 -8.78
C ALA A 99 9.07 2.09 -10.28
N ILE A 100 8.39 3.18 -10.65
CA ILE A 100 8.31 3.65 -12.04
C ILE A 100 9.69 4.09 -12.53
N ALA A 101 10.41 4.91 -11.75
CA ALA A 101 11.75 5.38 -12.10
C ALA A 101 12.74 4.21 -12.29
N GLY A 102 12.73 3.25 -11.35
CA GLY A 102 13.54 2.03 -11.44
C GLY A 102 13.23 1.20 -12.68
N SER A 103 11.94 1.01 -12.98
CA SER A 103 11.48 0.28 -14.16
C SER A 103 11.93 0.96 -15.46
N LEU A 104 11.82 2.29 -15.54
CA LEU A 104 12.27 3.07 -16.70
C LEU A 104 13.78 2.95 -16.93
N VAL A 105 14.59 2.97 -15.87
CA VAL A 105 16.05 2.82 -15.98
C VAL A 105 16.42 1.43 -16.53
N ILE A 106 15.75 0.37 -16.04
CA ILE A 106 15.98 -1.00 -16.51
C ILE A 106 15.61 -1.14 -17.99
N LEU A 107 14.43 -0.65 -18.38
CA LEU A 107 13.95 -0.70 -19.76
C LEU A 107 14.85 0.10 -20.72
N ARG A 108 15.28 1.30 -20.31
CA ARG A 108 16.21 2.13 -21.12
C ARG A 108 17.54 1.42 -21.35
N LYS A 109 18.10 0.77 -20.33
CA LYS A 109 19.35 0.02 -20.45
C LYS A 109 19.20 -1.17 -21.41
N ALA A 110 18.09 -1.90 -21.32
CA ALA A 110 17.78 -3.02 -22.22
C ALA A 110 17.63 -2.57 -23.69
N ALA A 111 16.93 -1.45 -23.94
CA ALA A 111 16.77 -0.90 -25.29
C ALA A 111 18.11 -0.45 -25.90
N HIS A 112 19.00 0.14 -25.09
CA HIS A 112 20.32 0.56 -25.56
C HIS A 112 21.28 -0.60 -25.83
N SER A 113 21.14 -1.75 -25.16
CA SER A 113 21.91 -2.96 -25.47
C SER A 113 21.48 -3.59 -26.79
N VAL A 114 20.18 -3.67 -27.07
CA VAL A 114 19.66 -4.25 -28.34
C VAL A 114 20.15 -3.44 -29.54
N LYS A 115 20.09 -2.11 -29.48
CA LYS A 115 20.56 -1.24 -30.58
C LYS A 115 22.06 -1.40 -30.89
N LYS A 116 22.88 -1.74 -29.88
CA LYS A 116 24.32 -1.97 -30.07
C LYS A 116 24.62 -3.33 -30.69
N GLU A 117 23.81 -4.34 -30.41
CA GLU A 117 23.93 -5.66 -31.03
C GLU A 117 23.53 -5.61 -32.52
N ASP A 118 22.47 -4.88 -32.87
CA ASP A 118 22.05 -4.71 -34.28
C ASP A 118 23.13 -3.98 -35.11
N GLN A 119 23.72 -2.89 -34.59
CA GLN A 119 24.78 -2.16 -35.29
C GLN A 119 26.06 -3.00 -35.46
N GLY A 120 26.42 -3.83 -34.48
CA GLY A 120 27.57 -4.72 -34.60
C GLY A 120 27.39 -5.87 -35.59
N HIS A 121 26.15 -6.17 -35.99
CA HIS A 121 25.83 -7.21 -36.96
C HIS A 121 25.73 -6.71 -38.41
N GLU A 122 25.46 -5.42 -38.61
CA GLU A 122 25.48 -4.78 -39.94
C GLU A 122 26.90 -4.34 -40.38
N ASP A 123 27.84 -4.22 -39.45
CA ASP A 123 29.23 -3.79 -39.69
C ASP A 123 30.22 -4.96 -40.00
N LEU A 124 29.71 -6.19 -40.21
CA LEU A 124 30.48 -7.40 -40.60
C LEU A 124 30.08 -7.91 -41.98
#